data_AF-W6JVH8-F1
#
_entry.id   AF-W6JVH8-F1
#
_cell.length_a   1.000
_cell.length_b   1.000
_cell.length_c   1.000
_cell.angle_alpha   90.00
_cell.angle_beta   90.00
_cell.angle_gamma   90.00
#
_symmetry.space_group_name_H-M   'P 1'
#
loop_
_entity.id
_entity.type
_entity.pdbx_description
1 polymer ?
#
loop_
_entity_poly.entity_id
_entity_poly.type
_entity_poly.pdbx_seq_one_letter_code
_entity_poly.pdbx_strand_id
1 'polypeptide(L)'
;MSLYRVRNILRAGRENLTERQHARLEQAWAADDRHVEVEVAWLCAQQVRDCYHQASHAAGRAIAEKVLASFMTCPIPQVKRLGKTLNQWRRELLGYFDTDGANNGGTEAVNGLIELHRPIARGFRNLENYRLRMLLIGGGLNL
;
A
#
# COMPACT_ATOMS: atom_id res chain seq x y z
N MET A 1 -12.21 1.62 26.38
CA MET A 1 -12.73 2.34 25.19
C MET A 1 -12.98 1.37 24.05
N SER A 2 -14.08 1.50 23.30
CA SER A 2 -14.39 0.62 22.15
C SER A 2 -13.52 0.91 20.92
N LEU A 3 -13.08 -0.13 20.22
CA LEU A 3 -12.36 -0.05 18.94
C LEU A 3 -13.09 0.79 17.88
N TYR A 4 -14.43 0.79 17.89
CA TYR A 4 -15.22 1.57 16.96
C TYR A 4 -14.91 3.07 17.02
N ARG A 5 -14.61 3.59 18.21
CA ARG A 5 -14.28 5.01 18.42
C ARG A 5 -12.90 5.41 17.87
N VAL A 6 -12.01 4.45 17.65
CA VAL A 6 -10.65 4.67 17.13
C VAL A 6 -10.46 4.17 15.70
N ARG A 7 -11.52 3.64 15.06
CA ARG A 7 -11.55 3.16 13.66
C ARG A 7 -10.75 3.99 12.66
N ASN A 8 -10.90 5.32 12.69
CA ASN A 8 -10.24 6.19 11.73
C ASN A 8 -8.74 6.31 12.03
N ILE A 9 -8.37 6.27 13.31
CA ILE A 9 -6.97 6.26 13.76
C ILE A 9 -6.29 4.96 13.32
N LEU A 10 -7.00 3.82 13.44
CA LEU A 10 -6.50 2.51 12.99
C LEU A 10 -6.18 2.44 11.49
N ARG A 11 -6.77 3.31 10.67
CA ARG A 11 -6.53 3.34 9.22
C ARG A 11 -5.41 4.28 8.79
N ALA A 12 -4.96 5.16 9.68
CA ALA A 12 -3.86 6.05 9.41
C ALA A 12 -2.52 5.33 9.59
N GLY A 13 -1.49 5.79 8.85
CA GLY A 13 -0.12 5.40 9.14
C GLY A 13 0.35 6.06 10.43
N ARG A 14 1.14 5.33 11.23
CA ARG A 14 1.65 5.79 12.52
C ARG A 14 2.47 7.08 12.42
N GLU A 15 3.11 7.30 11.28
CA GLU A 15 3.85 8.52 10.94
C GLU A 15 2.97 9.78 10.89
N ASN A 16 1.65 9.61 10.72
CA ASN A 16 0.68 10.70 10.64
C ASN A 16 -0.14 10.87 11.93
N LEU A 17 0.12 10.07 12.97
CA LEU A 17 -0.63 10.10 14.21
C LEU A 17 -0.05 11.16 15.16
N THR A 18 -0.95 11.95 15.73
CA THR A 18 -0.60 12.86 16.84
C THR A 18 -0.43 12.08 18.14
N GLU A 19 0.31 12.64 19.10
CA GLU A 19 0.44 12.09 20.46
C GLU A 19 -0.92 11.79 21.10
N ARG A 20 -1.90 12.67 20.89
CA ARG A 20 -3.27 12.45 21.39
C ARG A 20 -3.93 11.24 20.74
N GLN A 21 -3.69 10.99 19.46
CA GLN A 21 -4.22 9.81 18.76
C GLN A 21 -3.52 8.53 19.23
N HIS A 22 -2.20 8.57 19.47
CA HIS A 22 -1.47 7.47 20.09
C HIS A 22 -2.04 7.12 21.47
N ALA A 23 -2.19 8.11 22.36
CA ALA A 23 -2.77 7.89 23.68
C ALA A 23 -4.20 7.28 23.61
N ARG A 24 -4.97 7.61 22.57
CA ARG A 24 -6.29 7.00 22.35
C ARG A 24 -6.20 5.56 21.87
N LEU A 25 -5.18 5.19 21.08
CA LEU A 25 -4.95 3.78 20.74
C LEU A 25 -4.58 2.99 21.99
N GLU A 26 -3.64 3.47 22.79
CA GLU A 26 -3.24 2.83 24.06
C GLU A 26 -4.42 2.60 24.99
N GLN A 27 -5.29 3.62 25.16
CA GLN A 27 -6.53 3.48 25.94
C GLN A 27 -7.54 2.50 25.33
N ALA A 28 -7.50 2.26 24.01
CA ALA A 28 -8.34 1.26 23.37
C ALA A 28 -7.77 -0.15 23.55
N TRP A 29 -6.45 -0.32 23.45
CA TRP A 29 -5.76 -1.59 23.69
C TRP A 29 -5.96 -2.07 25.13
N ALA A 30 -5.69 -1.20 26.12
CA ALA A 30 -5.81 -1.51 27.54
C ALA A 30 -7.25 -1.71 28.04
N ALA A 31 -8.26 -1.52 27.19
CA ALA A 31 -9.65 -1.55 27.61
C ALA A 31 -10.27 -2.95 27.66
N ASP A 32 -9.74 -3.89 26.88
CA ASP A 32 -10.30 -5.24 26.74
C ASP A 32 -9.24 -6.15 26.10
N ASP A 33 -8.89 -7.25 26.78
CA ASP A 33 -7.88 -8.20 26.30
C ASP A 33 -8.23 -8.79 24.93
N ARG A 34 -9.52 -8.82 24.56
CA ARG A 34 -9.97 -9.29 23.24
C ARG A 34 -9.52 -8.36 22.10
N HIS A 35 -9.05 -7.15 22.39
CA HIS A 35 -8.53 -6.23 21.39
C HIS A 35 -7.12 -6.59 20.91
N VAL A 36 -6.40 -7.50 21.58
CA VAL A 36 -5.01 -7.85 21.26
C VAL A 36 -4.82 -8.32 19.81
N GLU A 37 -5.77 -9.07 19.24
CA GLU A 37 -5.66 -9.50 17.85
C GLU A 37 -5.69 -8.31 16.88
N VAL A 38 -6.50 -7.30 17.18
CA VAL A 38 -6.62 -6.09 16.36
C VAL A 38 -5.38 -5.22 16.51
N GLU A 39 -4.83 -5.12 17.72
CA GLU A 39 -3.57 -4.43 17.99
C GLU A 39 -2.42 -5.05 17.18
N VAL A 40 -2.23 -6.37 17.28
CA VAL A 40 -1.19 -7.08 16.53
C VAL A 40 -1.41 -6.94 15.02
N ALA A 41 -2.64 -7.07 14.54
CA ALA A 41 -2.94 -6.87 13.12
C ALA A 41 -2.63 -5.44 12.66
N TRP A 42 -2.92 -4.43 13.50
CA TRP A 42 -2.57 -3.04 13.22
C TRP A 42 -1.05 -2.85 13.18
N LEU A 43 -0.31 -3.39 14.15
CA LEU A 43 1.17 -3.34 14.18
C LEU A 43 1.77 -4.00 12.93
N CYS A 44 1.26 -5.15 12.50
CA CYS A 44 1.66 -5.79 11.26
C CYS A 44 1.38 -4.89 10.03
N ALA A 45 0.21 -4.27 9.96
CA ALA A 45 -0.10 -3.34 8.88
C ALA A 45 0.85 -2.12 8.87
N GLN A 46 1.17 -1.57 10.05
CA GLN A 46 2.16 -0.49 10.17
C GLN A 46 3.55 -0.95 9.72
N GLN A 47 3.99 -2.14 10.11
CA GLN A 47 5.29 -2.67 9.71
C GLN A 47 5.43 -2.83 8.19
N VAL A 48 4.35 -3.20 7.49
CA VAL A 48 4.34 -3.23 6.02
C VAL A 48 4.50 -1.83 5.44
N ARG A 49 3.84 -0.81 6.01
CA ARG A 49 4.00 0.59 5.58
C ARG A 49 5.41 1.08 5.84
N ASP A 50 5.97 0.73 7.00
CA ASP A 50 7.31 1.15 7.40
C ASP A 50 8.37 0.74 6.39
N CYS A 51 8.20 -0.37 5.66
CA CYS A 51 9.09 -0.76 4.57
C CYS A 51 9.31 0.38 3.55
N TYR A 52 8.28 1.19 3.29
CA TYR A 52 8.30 2.27 2.29
C TYR A 52 8.63 3.64 2.89
N HIS A 53 8.58 3.79 4.21
CA HIS A 53 8.80 5.06 4.91
C HIS A 53 10.15 5.05 5.64
N GLN A 54 11.23 4.69 4.93
CA GLN A 54 12.60 4.71 5.44
C GLN A 54 13.47 5.71 4.68
N ALA A 55 14.52 6.19 5.35
CA ALA A 55 15.51 7.09 4.74
C ALA A 55 16.35 6.42 3.64
N SER A 56 16.37 5.07 3.56
CA SER A 56 17.09 4.33 2.53
C SER A 56 16.36 3.05 2.14
N HIS A 57 16.54 2.63 0.89
CA HIS A 57 16.00 1.37 0.39
C HIS A 57 16.57 0.15 1.11
N ALA A 58 17.84 0.19 1.54
CA ALA A 58 18.42 -0.88 2.35
C ALA A 58 17.68 -1.08 3.68
N ALA A 59 17.33 0.02 4.37
CA ALA A 59 16.54 -0.04 5.60
C ALA A 59 15.13 -0.56 5.33
N GLY A 60 14.46 -0.07 4.27
CA GLY A 60 13.15 -0.54 3.86
C GLY A 60 13.12 -2.03 3.52
N ARG A 61 14.14 -2.49 2.79
CA ARG A 61 14.33 -3.90 2.42
C ARG A 61 14.49 -4.79 3.66
N ALA A 62 15.30 -4.37 4.64
CA ALA A 62 15.49 -5.14 5.87
C ALA A 62 14.16 -5.36 6.63
N ILE A 63 13.28 -4.35 6.65
CA ILE A 63 11.94 -4.47 7.23
C ILE A 63 11.08 -5.43 6.40
N ALA A 64 11.10 -5.31 5.06
CA ALA A 64 10.35 -6.19 4.16
C ALA A 64 10.76 -7.66 4.33
N GLU A 65 12.06 -7.95 4.44
CA GLU A 65 12.57 -9.29 4.71
C GLU A 65 12.09 -9.81 6.08
N LYS A 66 12.08 -8.97 7.12
CA LYS A 66 11.52 -9.31 8.44
C LYS A 66 10.01 -9.60 8.38
N VAL A 67 9.25 -8.84 7.60
CA VAL A 67 7.82 -9.08 7.37
C VAL A 67 7.61 -10.44 6.70
N LEU A 68 8.36 -10.71 5.63
CA LEU A 68 8.29 -11.98 4.89
C LEU A 68 8.63 -13.19 5.77
N ALA A 69 9.57 -13.04 6.70
CA ALA A 69 9.95 -14.09 7.64
C ALA A 69 8.92 -14.30 8.76
N SER A 70 8.30 -13.23 9.28
CA SER A 70 7.52 -13.30 10.52
C SER A 70 6.01 -13.49 10.32
N PHE A 71 5.42 -12.98 9.23
CA PHE A 71 3.95 -12.98 9.11
C PHE A 71 3.39 -14.39 8.89
N MET A 72 4.14 -15.26 8.22
CA MET A 72 3.75 -16.65 7.95
C MET A 72 3.56 -17.51 9.22
N THR A 73 4.21 -17.13 10.31
CA THR A 73 4.13 -17.82 11.61
C THR A 73 3.18 -17.13 12.59
N CYS A 74 2.55 -16.01 12.19
CA CYS A 74 1.61 -15.30 13.05
C CYS A 74 0.41 -16.21 13.41
N PRO A 75 0.00 -16.26 14.70
CA PRO A 75 -1.16 -17.04 15.11
C PRO A 75 -2.48 -16.47 14.56
N ILE A 76 -2.51 -15.18 14.22
CA ILE A 76 -3.69 -14.50 13.68
C ILE A 76 -3.88 -14.93 12.21
N PRO A 77 -4.99 -15.63 11.86
CA PRO A 77 -5.16 -16.23 10.54
C PRO A 77 -5.08 -15.24 9.37
N GLN A 78 -5.56 -14.01 9.57
CA GLN A 78 -5.58 -12.95 8.58
C GLN A 78 -4.16 -12.44 8.29
N VAL A 79 -3.33 -12.25 9.33
CA VAL A 79 -1.91 -11.87 9.17
C VAL A 79 -1.13 -13.01 8.52
N LYS A 80 -1.38 -14.25 8.92
CA LYS A 80 -0.77 -15.43 8.27
C LYS A 80 -1.11 -15.51 6.79
N ARG A 81 -2.36 -15.24 6.41
CA ARG A 81 -2.79 -15.18 5.02
C ARG A 81 -2.08 -14.06 4.26
N LEU A 82 -1.95 -12.87 4.85
CA LEU A 82 -1.17 -11.78 4.28
C LEU A 82 0.30 -12.20 4.07
N GLY A 83 0.91 -12.86 5.05
CA GLY A 83 2.27 -13.40 4.94
C GLY A 83 2.44 -14.38 3.78
N LYS A 84 1.43 -15.22 3.49
CA LYS A 84 1.42 -16.13 2.34
C LYS A 84 1.43 -15.36 1.03
N THR A 85 0.55 -14.37 0.91
CA THR A 85 0.48 -13.50 -0.26
C THR A 85 1.80 -12.76 -0.46
N LEU A 86 2.34 -12.11 0.57
CA LEU A 86 3.61 -11.37 0.46
C LEU A 86 4.77 -12.28 0.03
N ASN A 87 4.83 -13.52 0.53
CA ASN A 87 5.84 -14.48 0.10
C ASN A 87 5.65 -14.94 -1.35
N GLN A 88 4.42 -15.12 -1.81
CA GLN A 88 4.13 -15.41 -3.23
C GLN A 88 4.65 -14.29 -4.14
N TRP A 89 4.57 -13.03 -3.68
CA TRP A 89 5.03 -11.84 -4.39
C TRP A 89 6.41 -11.35 -3.90
N ARG A 90 7.23 -12.23 -3.31
CA ARG A 90 8.52 -11.86 -2.69
C ARG A 90 9.44 -11.13 -3.65
N ARG A 91 9.54 -11.61 -4.90
CA ARG A 91 10.46 -11.06 -5.90
C ARG A 91 10.06 -9.63 -6.24
N GLU A 92 8.78 -9.39 -6.46
CA GLU A 92 8.23 -8.08 -6.81
C GLU A 92 8.31 -7.12 -5.61
N LEU A 93 7.99 -7.59 -4.40
CA LEU A 93 8.10 -6.81 -3.17
C LEU A 93 9.54 -6.34 -2.91
N LEU A 94 10.52 -7.24 -3.00
CA LEU A 94 11.92 -6.90 -2.78
C LEU A 94 12.51 -6.10 -3.94
N GLY A 95 12.03 -6.36 -5.16
CA GLY A 95 12.43 -5.64 -6.37
C GLY A 95 12.19 -4.13 -6.29
N TYR A 96 11.17 -3.67 -5.55
CA TYR A 96 10.96 -2.23 -5.29
C TYR A 96 12.22 -1.56 -4.71
N PHE A 97 12.90 -2.23 -3.76
CA PHE A 97 14.09 -1.69 -3.11
C PHE A 97 15.35 -1.80 -3.96
N ASP A 98 15.39 -2.76 -4.88
CA ASP A 98 16.52 -2.98 -5.80
C ASP A 98 16.48 -2.05 -7.03
N THR A 99 15.33 -1.42 -7.29
CA THR A 99 15.05 -0.62 -8.49
C THR A 99 14.83 0.86 -8.19
N ASP A 100 15.36 1.33 -7.06
CA ASP A 100 15.19 2.71 -6.60
C ASP A 100 13.73 3.17 -6.53
N GLY A 101 12.83 2.28 -6.09
CA GLY A 101 11.42 2.56 -5.92
C GLY A 101 10.57 2.41 -7.18
N ALA A 102 11.11 1.81 -8.26
CA ALA A 102 10.33 1.55 -9.46
C ALA A 102 9.11 0.67 -9.15
N ASN A 103 7.96 1.12 -9.62
CA ASN A 103 6.69 0.45 -9.40
C ASN A 103 5.76 0.68 -10.61
N ASN A 104 4.70 -0.11 -10.70
CA ASN A 104 3.71 -0.03 -11.77
C ASN A 104 2.80 1.22 -11.68
N GLY A 105 2.97 2.07 -10.67
CA GLY A 105 2.10 3.22 -10.42
C GLY A 105 2.12 4.25 -11.55
N GLY A 106 3.28 4.47 -12.18
CA GLY A 106 3.37 5.35 -13.37
C GLY A 106 2.53 4.80 -14.53
N THR A 107 2.62 3.50 -14.80
CA THR A 107 1.83 2.82 -15.82
C THR A 107 0.34 2.82 -15.48
N GLU A 108 -0.02 2.59 -14.22
CA GLU A 108 -1.41 2.63 -13.75
C GLU A 108 -2.02 4.03 -13.82
N ALA A 109 -1.25 5.08 -13.52
CA ALA A 109 -1.70 6.46 -13.68
C ALA A 109 -2.04 6.76 -15.15
N VAL A 110 -1.18 6.34 -16.08
CA VAL A 110 -1.43 6.47 -17.52
C VAL A 110 -2.63 5.63 -17.96
N ASN A 111 -2.76 4.40 -17.47
CA ASN A 111 -3.92 3.55 -17.74
C ASN A 111 -5.22 4.19 -17.22
N GLY A 112 -5.20 4.79 -16.04
CA GLY A 112 -6.34 5.53 -15.48
C GLY A 112 -6.76 6.71 -16.37
N LEU A 113 -5.79 7.48 -16.89
CA LEU A 113 -6.06 8.56 -17.86
C LEU A 113 -6.67 8.03 -19.15
N ILE A 114 -6.17 6.91 -19.69
CA ILE A 114 -6.70 6.25 -20.87
C ILE A 114 -8.14 5.79 -20.64
N GLU A 115 -8.41 5.09 -19.53
CA GLU A 115 -9.75 4.60 -19.20
C GLU A 115 -10.76 5.74 -19.03
N LEU A 116 -10.37 6.83 -18.36
CA LEU A 116 -11.21 8.02 -18.18
C LEU A 116 -11.64 8.64 -19.52
N HIS A 117 -10.73 8.67 -20.51
CA HIS A 117 -10.96 9.34 -21.78
C HIS A 117 -11.41 8.41 -22.91
N ARG A 118 -11.34 7.09 -22.69
CA ARG A 118 -11.83 6.07 -23.63
C ARG A 118 -13.27 6.34 -24.10
N PRO A 119 -14.23 6.77 -23.26
CA PRO A 119 -15.59 7.12 -23.71
C PRO A 119 -15.62 8.25 -24.75
N ILE A 120 -14.79 9.28 -24.57
CA ILE A 120 -14.68 10.43 -25.48
C ILE A 120 -14.04 10.00 -26.81
N ALA A 121 -13.16 9.01 -26.78
CA ALA A 121 -12.46 8.49 -27.94
C ALA A 121 -13.25 7.43 -28.76
N ARG A 122 -14.46 7.02 -28.34
CA ARG A 122 -15.26 5.98 -29.02
C ARG A 122 -15.63 6.30 -30.47
N GLY A 123 -15.58 7.58 -30.87
CA GLY A 123 -15.86 8.01 -32.24
C GLY A 123 -14.73 7.75 -33.24
N PHE A 124 -13.52 7.40 -32.78
CA PHE A 124 -12.40 7.12 -33.67
C PHE A 124 -12.52 5.73 -34.27
N ARG A 125 -12.55 5.66 -35.60
CA ARG A 125 -12.53 4.41 -36.38
C ARG A 125 -11.13 4.04 -36.89
N ASN A 126 -10.15 4.91 -36.69
CA ASN A 126 -8.75 4.71 -37.06
C ASN A 126 -7.89 4.63 -35.79
N LEU A 127 -7.10 3.55 -35.69
CA LEU A 127 -6.15 3.31 -34.61
C LEU A 127 -5.11 4.43 -34.46
N GLU A 128 -4.66 5.03 -35.56
CA GLU A 128 -3.70 6.13 -35.56
C GLU A 128 -4.28 7.37 -34.85
N ASN A 129 -5.50 7.76 -35.21
CA ASN A 129 -6.18 8.89 -34.56
C ASN A 129 -6.50 8.60 -33.09
N TYR A 130 -6.88 7.36 -32.77
CA TYR A 130 -7.05 6.92 -31.40
C TYR A 130 -5.73 7.03 -30.61
N ARG A 131 -4.62 6.59 -31.19
CA ARG A 131 -3.28 6.67 -30.58
C ARG A 131 -2.85 8.12 -30.36
N LEU A 132 -3.01 8.99 -31.35
CA LEU A 132 -2.71 10.42 -31.22
C LEU A 132 -3.53 11.08 -30.11
N ARG A 133 -4.82 10.72 -29.98
CA ARG A 133 -5.67 11.21 -28.89
C ARG A 133 -5.16 10.74 -27.52
N MET A 134 -4.77 9.47 -27.38
CA MET A 134 -4.21 8.95 -26.13
C MET A 134 -2.87 9.61 -25.78
N LEU A 135 -2.00 9.83 -26.77
CA LEU A 135 -0.73 10.55 -26.58
C LEU A 135 -0.95 12.00 -26.15
N LEU A 136 -1.94 12.69 -26.73
CA LEU A 136 -2.33 14.05 -26.31
C LEU A 136 -2.75 14.09 -24.83
N ILE A 137 -3.59 13.14 -24.41
CA ILE A 137 -4.10 13.07 -23.02
C ILE A 137 -2.99 12.71 -22.04
N GLY A 138 -2.10 11.79 -22.42
CA GLY A 138 -0.95 11.40 -21.62
C GLY A 138 0.23 12.38 -21.65
N GLY A 139 0.11 13.52 -22.35
CA GLY A 139 1.18 14.52 -22.48
C GLY A 139 2.38 14.07 -23.32
N GLY A 140 2.25 12.99 -24.10
CA GLY A 140 3.31 12.41 -24.93
C GLY A 140 3.18 12.72 -26.42
N LEU A 141 2.34 13.68 -26.80
CA LEU A 141 2.22 14.12 -28.19
C LEU A 141 3.37 15.09 -28.51
N ASN A 142 4.34 14.62 -29.28
CA ASN A 142 5.36 15.49 -29.87
C ASN A 142 4.86 15.93 -31.25
N LEU A 143 4.68 17.24 -31.42
CA LEU A 143 4.31 17.89 -32.69
C LEU A 143 5.55 18.33 -33.46
#